data_AF-A0A973J7X9-F1
#
_entry.id   AF-A0A973J7X9-F1
#
_cell.length_a   1.000
_cell.length_b   1.000
_cell.length_c   1.000
_cell.angle_alpha   90.00
_cell.angle_beta   90.00
_cell.angle_gamma   90.00
#
_symmetry.space_group_name_H-M   'P 1'
#
loop_
_entity.id
_entity.type
_entity.pdbx_description
1 polymer ?
#
loop_
_entity_poly.entity_id
_entity_poly.type
_entity_poly.pdbx_seq_one_letter_code
_entity_poly.pdbx_strand_id
1 'polypeptide(L)'
;MSDQKQRTKYVAENRNPLARSPLRPKTPGAAKSAGAAAGAADPDAPTQVNSAYRLPAWLRNRWLTWVLALLVVLGLISLVLIFWPTGEQLQATPTSQAKLSDAQPTAVGQEVLGGGTSSGAPAAANQIPAGDTPAIGATFADYYTAHGGLQILGRPISEVLTVNGRQIQWFERARVEHWPEYAGGTYEIQLGRLGAEYTTGRQFATQQFFVSRADLRFFVETGHSLGGAFLTFWEQHGGMAMFGMPISEEFDEVLPDGKAYRVQYFERARLELHPEVAGTPYEVQVGLLGTALSQNESRPTTIQPVPTAVPLP
;
A
#
# COMPACT_ATOMS: atom_id res chain seq x y z
N MET A 1 -13.10 -30.25 -25.63
CA MET A 1 -13.04 -30.64 -24.21
C MET A 1 -12.22 -29.61 -23.47
N SER A 2 -12.80 -29.06 -22.39
CA SER A 2 -12.31 -27.92 -21.62
C SER A 2 -11.03 -28.25 -20.86
N ASP A 3 -10.01 -27.40 -20.99
CA ASP A 3 -8.92 -27.33 -20.01
C ASP A 3 -9.00 -25.98 -19.29
N GLN A 4 -10.11 -25.80 -18.57
CA GLN A 4 -10.26 -24.72 -17.61
C GLN A 4 -9.45 -25.13 -16.38
N LYS A 5 -8.12 -24.96 -16.46
CA LYS A 5 -7.20 -25.17 -15.33
C LYS A 5 -7.82 -24.53 -14.10
N GLN A 6 -8.08 -25.36 -13.10
CA GLN A 6 -8.73 -24.97 -11.85
C GLN A 6 -8.00 -23.75 -11.26
N ARG A 7 -8.66 -22.59 -11.30
CA ARG A 7 -8.22 -21.38 -10.63
C ARG A 7 -8.22 -21.69 -9.13
N THR A 8 -7.02 -21.80 -8.55
CA THR A 8 -6.82 -21.96 -7.11
C THR A 8 -7.63 -20.90 -6.36
N LYS A 9 -8.34 -21.34 -5.32
CA LYS A 9 -9.20 -20.53 -4.43
C LYS A 9 -8.62 -19.14 -4.18
N TYR A 10 -9.15 -18.13 -4.86
CA TYR A 10 -8.85 -16.73 -4.56
C TYR A 10 -9.65 -16.33 -3.31
N VAL A 11 -8.95 -15.94 -2.25
CA VAL A 11 -9.54 -15.34 -1.04
C VAL A 11 -9.20 -13.87 -1.06
N ALA A 12 -10.20 -13.01 -1.25
CA ALA A 12 -10.05 -11.56 -1.23
C ALA A 12 -9.83 -11.05 0.21
N GLU A 13 -8.64 -11.25 0.78
CA GLU A 13 -8.25 -10.61 2.04
C GLU A 13 -7.62 -9.23 1.76
N ASN A 14 -8.44 -8.22 1.45
CA ASN A 14 -7.96 -6.85 1.50
C ASN A 14 -7.91 -6.40 2.97
N ARG A 15 -6.76 -6.62 3.61
CA ARG A 15 -6.45 -6.00 4.90
C ARG A 15 -6.00 -4.55 4.67
N ASN A 16 -6.87 -3.72 4.09
CA ASN A 16 -6.58 -2.30 3.88
C ASN A 16 -6.38 -1.64 5.26
N PRO A 17 -5.18 -1.12 5.60
CA PRO A 17 -4.95 -0.50 6.91
C PRO A 17 -5.82 0.73 7.15
N LEU A 18 -6.32 1.38 6.08
CA LEU A 18 -7.23 2.53 6.15
C LEU A 18 -8.66 2.15 6.54
N ALA A 19 -9.05 0.87 6.44
CA ALA A 19 -10.42 0.41 6.71
C ALA A 19 -10.63 -0.05 8.18
N ARG A 20 -9.70 0.22 9.09
CA ARG A 20 -9.87 -0.15 10.51
C ARG A 20 -10.94 0.72 11.17
N SER A 21 -12.17 0.21 11.25
CA SER A 21 -13.16 0.68 12.22
C SER A 21 -12.66 0.41 13.66
N PRO A 22 -13.02 1.24 14.66
CA PRO A 22 -12.51 1.10 16.02
C PRO A 22 -13.04 -0.19 16.67
N LEU A 23 -12.13 -1.10 17.00
CA LEU A 23 -12.42 -2.33 17.73
C LEU A 23 -12.92 -2.01 19.14
N ARG A 24 -14.11 -2.53 19.48
CA ARG A 24 -14.66 -2.58 20.83
C ARG A 24 -13.80 -3.53 21.70
N PRO A 25 -13.40 -3.17 22.93
CA PRO A 25 -12.53 -4.03 23.73
C PRO A 25 -13.30 -5.27 24.24
N LYS A 26 -12.71 -6.46 24.01
CA LYS A 26 -13.12 -7.73 24.63
C LYS A 26 -12.48 -7.83 26.03
N THR A 27 -13.31 -8.08 27.03
CA THR A 27 -12.92 -8.36 28.43
C THR A 27 -12.16 -9.70 28.53
N PRO A 28 -11.14 -9.85 29.40
CA PRO A 28 -10.46 -11.12 29.59
C PRO A 28 -11.19 -12.00 30.61
N GLY A 29 -11.50 -13.24 30.21
CA GLY A 29 -11.99 -14.31 31.09
C GLY A 29 -10.85 -15.00 31.83
N ALA A 30 -11.06 -15.23 33.12
CA ALA A 30 -10.16 -15.91 34.04
C ALA A 30 -10.09 -17.43 33.80
N ALA A 31 -8.93 -18.03 34.09
CA ALA A 31 -8.81 -19.44 34.41
C ALA A 31 -7.69 -19.68 35.45
N LYS A 32 -8.07 -20.29 36.57
CA LYS A 32 -7.22 -20.89 37.62
C LYS A 32 -6.92 -22.35 37.27
N SER A 33 -5.73 -22.83 37.65
CA SER A 33 -5.44 -24.15 38.27
C SER A 33 -3.91 -24.30 38.36
N ALA A 34 -3.31 -24.36 39.56
CA ALA A 34 -3.18 -25.50 40.49
C ALA A 34 -2.00 -26.43 40.14
N GLY A 35 -1.14 -26.72 41.13
CA GLY A 35 -0.13 -27.78 41.04
C GLY A 35 1.14 -27.52 41.84
N ALA A 36 1.12 -27.86 43.13
CA ALA A 36 2.26 -27.86 44.03
C ALA A 36 3.11 -29.13 43.90
N ALA A 37 4.42 -29.05 44.18
CA ALA A 37 5.18 -30.11 44.84
C ALA A 37 6.51 -29.55 45.39
N ALA A 38 6.79 -29.88 46.63
CA ALA A 38 7.97 -29.51 47.41
C ALA A 38 8.80 -30.76 47.75
N GLY A 39 10.06 -30.54 48.15
CA GLY A 39 10.97 -31.54 48.74
C GLY A 39 12.30 -31.61 47.98
N ALA A 40 13.48 -31.59 48.58
CA ALA A 40 13.87 -31.69 49.97
C ALA A 40 15.23 -30.97 50.17
N ALA A 41 15.50 -30.57 51.41
CA ALA A 41 16.68 -29.85 51.84
C ALA A 41 17.89 -30.78 52.04
N ASP A 42 19.08 -30.24 51.75
CA ASP A 42 20.38 -30.79 52.11
C ASP A 42 20.98 -29.94 53.26
N PRO A 43 21.32 -30.53 54.42
CA PRO A 43 21.78 -29.79 55.59
C PRO A 43 23.31 -29.92 55.76
N ASP A 44 24.09 -29.18 54.97
CA ASP A 44 25.49 -28.94 55.31
C ASP A 44 25.96 -27.57 54.80
N ALA A 45 25.93 -26.59 55.71
CA ALA A 45 26.60 -25.30 55.55
C ALA A 45 27.94 -25.33 56.30
N PRO A 46 28.90 -24.44 55.96
CA PRO A 46 29.11 -23.37 56.93
C PRO A 46 29.36 -21.98 56.31
N THR A 47 28.50 -21.05 56.74
CA THR A 47 28.79 -19.76 57.40
C THR A 47 30.01 -18.93 56.97
N GLN A 48 29.76 -17.69 56.50
CA GLN A 48 30.56 -16.53 56.92
C GLN A 48 29.78 -15.19 56.93
N VAL A 49 29.54 -14.73 58.17
CA VAL A 49 29.68 -13.39 58.77
C VAL A 49 29.26 -12.09 58.03
N ASN A 50 28.12 -11.56 58.49
CA ASN A 50 27.82 -10.21 59.03
C ASN A 50 28.55 -8.93 58.52
N SER A 51 27.75 -7.94 58.08
CA SER A 51 27.51 -6.63 58.74
C SER A 51 27.17 -5.55 57.69
N ALA A 52 25.90 -5.20 57.49
CA ALA A 52 25.20 -4.10 58.19
C ALA A 52 25.22 -2.75 57.45
N TYR A 53 24.38 -2.63 56.41
CA TYR A 53 23.60 -1.41 56.16
C TYR A 53 22.13 -1.81 56.13
N ARG A 54 21.44 -1.68 57.27
CA ARG A 54 19.99 -1.92 57.35
C ARG A 54 19.27 -0.64 56.97
N LEU A 55 18.78 -0.56 55.75
CA LEU A 55 17.74 0.40 55.36
C LEU A 55 16.49 0.17 56.22
N PRO A 56 15.72 1.23 56.57
CA PRO A 56 14.52 1.10 57.39
C PRO A 56 13.46 0.21 56.70
N ALA A 57 12.78 -0.61 57.51
CA ALA A 57 11.98 -1.76 57.06
C ALA A 57 10.76 -1.44 56.16
N TRP A 58 10.41 -0.17 55.96
CA TRP A 58 9.31 0.24 55.08
C TRP A 58 9.71 0.30 53.59
N LEU A 59 11.02 0.27 53.26
CA LEU A 59 11.53 0.26 51.87
C LEU A 59 11.50 -1.12 51.18
N ARG A 60 11.01 -2.17 51.85
CA ARG A 60 10.94 -3.55 51.32
C ARG A 60 9.56 -3.92 50.76
N ASN A 61 8.60 -3.00 50.78
CA ASN A 61 7.28 -3.24 50.19
C ASN A 61 7.29 -2.82 48.72
N ARG A 62 7.59 -3.79 47.85
CA ARG A 62 7.52 -3.64 46.38
C ARG A 62 6.18 -3.02 45.95
N TRP A 63 5.09 -3.35 46.63
CA TRP A 63 3.78 -2.77 46.41
C TRP A 63 3.73 -1.25 46.65
N LEU A 64 4.35 -0.75 47.72
CA LEU A 64 4.35 0.68 48.05
C LEU A 64 5.20 1.50 47.06
N THR A 65 6.31 0.92 46.57
CA THR A 65 7.13 1.56 45.51
C THR A 65 6.37 1.65 44.18
N TRP A 66 5.58 0.62 43.83
CA TRP A 66 4.72 0.66 42.63
C TRP A 66 3.59 1.69 42.78
N VAL A 67 2.98 1.81 43.97
CA VAL A 67 1.93 2.80 44.24
C VAL A 67 2.48 4.24 44.17
N LEU A 68 3.64 4.50 44.78
CA LEU A 68 4.28 5.81 44.70
C LEU A 68 4.70 6.17 43.26
N ALA A 69 5.25 5.21 42.51
CA ALA A 69 5.59 5.42 41.10
C ALA A 69 4.34 5.71 40.26
N LEU A 70 3.23 5.01 40.50
CA LEU A 70 1.95 5.26 39.83
C LEU A 70 1.40 6.65 40.15
N LEU A 71 1.45 7.09 41.41
CA LEU A 71 0.97 8.42 41.81
C LEU A 71 1.80 9.55 41.18
N VAL A 72 3.11 9.36 41.02
CA VAL A 72 3.97 10.33 40.30
C VAL A 72 3.61 10.38 38.82
N VAL A 73 3.41 9.23 38.16
CA VAL A 73 3.00 9.18 36.75
C VAL A 73 1.61 9.80 36.56
N LEU A 74 0.65 9.52 37.44
CA LEU A 74 -0.68 10.13 37.40
C LEU A 74 -0.64 11.64 37.62
N GLY A 75 0.20 12.13 38.55
CA GLY A 75 0.41 13.57 38.74
C GLY A 75 0.99 14.26 37.51
N LEU A 76 1.95 13.63 36.83
CA LEU A 76 2.52 14.14 35.57
C LEU A 76 1.49 14.14 34.44
N ILE A 77 0.66 13.10 34.32
CA ILE A 77 -0.43 13.04 33.34
C ILE A 77 -1.47 14.14 33.62
N SER A 78 -1.85 14.35 34.89
CA SER A 78 -2.75 15.44 35.26
C SER A 78 -2.16 16.81 34.94
N LEU A 79 -0.86 17.01 35.10
CA LEU A 79 -0.19 18.27 34.75
C LEU A 79 -0.22 18.52 33.23
N VAL A 80 -0.06 17.48 32.40
CA VAL A 80 -0.14 17.57 30.93
C VAL A 80 -1.57 17.88 30.44
N LEU A 81 -2.59 17.41 31.15
CA LEU A 81 -4.00 17.69 30.81
C LEU A 81 -4.45 19.11 31.21
N ILE A 82 -3.82 19.70 32.24
CA ILE A 82 -4.13 21.08 32.68
C ILE A 82 -3.46 22.12 31.77
N PHE A 83 -2.32 21.79 31.14
CA PHE A 83 -1.53 22.69 30.29
C PHE A 83 -1.65 22.42 28.79
N TRP A 84 -2.66 21.67 28.31
CA TRP A 84 -2.95 21.62 26.88
C TRP A 84 -3.65 22.93 26.47
N PRO A 85 -3.06 23.77 25.62
CA PRO A 85 -3.75 24.97 25.14
C PRO A 85 -4.94 24.50 24.30
N THR A 86 -6.15 24.88 24.69
CA THR A 86 -7.34 24.83 23.83
C THR A 86 -7.07 25.70 22.62
N GLY A 87 -6.55 25.08 21.55
CA GLY A 87 -6.35 25.71 20.25
C GLY A 87 -7.69 26.16 19.69
N GLU A 88 -7.71 27.43 19.30
CA GLU A 88 -8.85 28.16 18.76
C GLU A 88 -9.50 27.45 17.58
N GLN A 89 -10.82 27.58 17.49
CA GLN A 89 -11.60 27.30 16.29
C GLN A 89 -11.09 28.19 15.15
N LEU A 90 -10.28 27.63 14.24
CA LEU A 90 -10.00 28.28 12.96
C LEU A 90 -11.29 28.27 12.14
N GLN A 91 -12.05 29.36 12.26
CA GLN A 91 -13.07 29.71 11.27
C GLN A 91 -12.36 29.89 9.92
N ALA A 92 -12.60 28.99 8.99
CA ALA A 92 -12.21 29.18 7.61
C ALA A 92 -13.10 30.28 7.01
N THR A 93 -12.55 31.48 6.88
CA THR A 93 -13.10 32.55 6.05
C THR A 93 -13.17 32.05 4.60
N PRO A 94 -14.32 32.13 3.90
CA PRO A 94 -14.39 31.75 2.49
C PRO A 94 -13.58 32.77 1.66
N THR A 95 -12.47 32.32 1.08
CA THR A 95 -11.76 33.12 0.08
C THR A 95 -12.58 33.15 -1.21
N SER A 96 -13.04 34.37 -1.51
CA SER A 96 -13.60 34.91 -2.74
C SER A 96 -13.52 34.03 -4.00
N GLN A 97 -14.69 33.84 -4.61
CA GLN A 97 -14.87 33.38 -5.99
C GLN A 97 -14.01 34.21 -6.97
N ALA A 98 -13.14 33.55 -7.72
CA ALA A 98 -12.61 34.08 -8.97
C ALA A 98 -13.60 33.73 -10.09
N LYS A 99 -14.34 34.74 -10.52
CA LYS A 99 -15.20 34.74 -11.71
C LYS A 99 -14.30 34.68 -12.95
N LEU A 100 -14.30 33.57 -13.68
CA LEU A 100 -13.76 33.51 -15.04
C LEU A 100 -14.94 33.61 -16.02
N SER A 101 -14.95 34.74 -16.72
CA SER A 101 -15.93 35.17 -17.72
C SER A 101 -15.75 34.40 -19.02
N ASP A 102 -16.87 33.99 -19.60
CA ASP A 102 -17.24 33.97 -21.02
C ASP A 102 -16.14 33.73 -22.07
N ALA A 103 -16.08 32.50 -22.58
CA ALA A 103 -15.65 32.24 -23.95
C ALA A 103 -16.54 31.14 -24.57
N GLN A 104 -17.45 31.58 -25.44
CA GLN A 104 -18.33 30.78 -26.31
C GLN A 104 -17.49 30.03 -27.37
N PRO A 105 -17.90 28.82 -27.85
CA PRO A 105 -17.15 28.07 -28.86
C PRO A 105 -17.42 28.60 -30.27
N THR A 106 -16.38 28.72 -31.09
CA THR A 106 -16.51 28.95 -32.54
C THR A 106 -16.38 27.62 -33.29
N ALA A 107 -17.46 27.22 -33.95
CA ALA A 107 -17.49 26.16 -34.95
C ALA A 107 -17.02 26.68 -36.32
N VAL A 108 -16.16 25.94 -37.02
CA VAL A 108 -16.01 26.01 -38.49
C VAL A 108 -15.53 24.66 -39.04
N GLY A 109 -16.29 24.06 -39.97
CA GLY A 109 -15.73 23.38 -41.15
C GLY A 109 -15.84 21.85 -41.29
N GLN A 110 -16.96 21.35 -41.85
CA GLN A 110 -17.00 20.26 -42.85
C GLN A 110 -16.13 20.67 -44.07
N GLU A 111 -15.54 19.87 -44.96
CA GLU A 111 -15.69 18.50 -45.49
C GLU A 111 -14.48 18.29 -46.44
N VAL A 112 -14.10 17.04 -46.82
CA VAL A 112 -13.83 16.60 -48.21
C VAL A 112 -13.25 15.17 -48.28
N LEU A 113 -13.91 14.41 -49.17
CA LEU A 113 -13.79 13.06 -49.71
C LEU A 113 -12.42 12.61 -50.28
N GLY A 114 -12.21 11.29 -50.38
CA GLY A 114 -11.37 10.69 -51.43
C GLY A 114 -10.77 9.32 -51.11
N GLY A 115 -11.18 8.27 -51.83
CA GLY A 115 -10.83 6.86 -51.58
C GLY A 115 -9.54 6.34 -52.23
N GLY A 116 -9.26 5.05 -51.97
CA GLY A 116 -8.19 4.29 -52.63
C GLY A 116 -7.90 2.92 -52.00
N THR A 117 -8.42 1.84 -52.59
CA THR A 117 -7.96 0.44 -52.50
C THR A 117 -6.57 0.31 -53.18
N SER A 118 -5.62 -0.62 -52.94
CA SER A 118 -5.62 -2.05 -52.62
C SER A 118 -4.18 -2.59 -52.44
N SER A 119 -4.02 -3.59 -51.55
CA SER A 119 -3.27 -4.87 -51.69
C SER A 119 -1.74 -4.96 -51.93
N GLY A 120 -1.06 -5.77 -51.09
CA GLY A 120 0.25 -6.40 -51.34
C GLY A 120 0.96 -6.95 -50.07
N ALA A 121 0.71 -8.23 -49.72
CA ALA A 121 1.36 -9.00 -48.62
C ALA A 121 2.76 -9.55 -49.02
N PRO A 122 3.51 -10.38 -48.23
CA PRO A 122 3.36 -10.86 -46.84
C PRO A 122 4.66 -10.83 -45.99
N ALA A 123 4.59 -10.95 -44.65
CA ALA A 123 5.54 -11.74 -43.82
C ALA A 123 5.23 -11.62 -42.32
N ALA A 124 5.14 -12.79 -41.68
CA ALA A 124 4.75 -13.04 -40.31
C ALA A 124 5.65 -12.39 -39.25
N ALA A 125 5.02 -11.71 -38.28
CA ALA A 125 5.48 -11.61 -36.89
C ALA A 125 4.27 -11.33 -35.98
N ASN A 126 3.90 -12.33 -35.16
CA ASN A 126 3.00 -12.29 -33.99
C ASN A 126 2.01 -11.11 -33.87
N GLN A 127 0.90 -11.18 -34.61
CA GLN A 127 -0.30 -10.40 -34.32
C GLN A 127 -1.18 -11.16 -33.34
N ILE A 128 -1.34 -10.63 -32.12
CA ILE A 128 -2.52 -10.94 -31.30
C ILE A 128 -3.73 -10.35 -32.05
N PRO A 129 -4.84 -11.10 -32.26
CA PRO A 129 -5.96 -10.61 -33.06
C PRO A 129 -6.51 -9.30 -32.50
N ALA A 130 -6.70 -8.30 -33.36
CA ALA A 130 -7.55 -7.16 -33.06
C ALA A 130 -9.01 -7.66 -33.01
N GLY A 131 -9.47 -8.04 -31.82
CA GLY A 131 -10.83 -8.49 -31.55
C GLY A 131 -11.12 -8.42 -30.05
N ASP A 132 -12.20 -7.71 -29.70
CA ASP A 132 -12.91 -7.74 -28.42
C ASP A 132 -12.08 -7.47 -27.15
N THR A 133 -11.59 -6.24 -27.00
CA THR A 133 -11.29 -5.73 -25.64
C THR A 133 -12.60 -5.78 -24.83
N PRO A 134 -12.66 -6.50 -23.69
CA PRO A 134 -13.85 -6.55 -22.86
C PRO A 134 -14.36 -5.15 -22.52
N ALA A 135 -15.67 -4.98 -22.44
CA ALA A 135 -16.22 -3.69 -22.02
C ALA A 135 -15.86 -3.43 -20.55
N ILE A 136 -15.61 -2.16 -20.21
CA ILE A 136 -15.51 -1.77 -18.80
C ILE A 136 -16.91 -1.93 -18.19
N GLY A 137 -17.01 -2.71 -17.13
CA GLY A 137 -18.28 -2.96 -16.47
C GLY A 137 -18.88 -1.67 -15.90
N ALA A 138 -20.20 -1.52 -15.95
CA ALA A 138 -20.88 -0.33 -15.45
C ALA A 138 -20.51 0.01 -14.00
N THR A 139 -20.32 -0.99 -13.13
CA THR A 139 -19.86 -0.82 -11.74
C THR A 139 -18.52 -0.10 -11.62
N PHE A 140 -17.62 -0.23 -12.61
CA PHE A 140 -16.25 0.28 -12.56
C PHE A 140 -15.97 1.43 -13.52
N ALA A 141 -16.93 1.80 -14.38
CA ALA A 141 -16.72 2.79 -15.44
C ALA A 141 -16.33 4.18 -14.90
N ASP A 142 -17.04 4.66 -13.88
CA ASP A 142 -16.76 5.96 -13.25
C ASP A 142 -15.40 5.95 -12.55
N TYR A 143 -15.11 4.88 -11.81
CA TYR A 143 -13.82 4.70 -11.13
C TYR A 143 -12.67 4.68 -12.15
N TYR A 144 -12.82 3.95 -13.24
CA TYR A 144 -11.80 3.90 -14.30
C TYR A 144 -11.50 5.29 -14.88
N THR A 145 -12.55 6.05 -15.17
CA THR A 145 -12.43 7.40 -15.74
C THR A 145 -11.80 8.38 -14.75
N ALA A 146 -12.20 8.32 -13.48
CA ALA A 146 -11.72 9.21 -12.43
C ALA A 146 -10.25 8.95 -12.03
N HIS A 147 -9.76 7.72 -12.22
CA HIS A 147 -8.47 7.28 -11.68
C HIS A 147 -7.42 6.97 -12.75
N GLY A 148 -7.40 7.77 -13.82
CA GLY A 148 -6.31 7.78 -14.80
C GLY A 148 -6.43 6.72 -15.91
N GLY A 149 -7.56 6.00 -15.97
CA GLY A 149 -7.95 5.13 -17.07
C GLY A 149 -6.80 4.34 -17.68
N LEU A 150 -6.53 4.56 -18.97
CA LEU A 150 -5.52 3.82 -19.71
C LEU A 150 -4.11 3.98 -19.13
N GLN A 151 -3.76 5.17 -18.63
CA GLN A 151 -2.41 5.43 -18.11
C GLN A 151 -2.13 4.67 -16.81
N ILE A 152 -3.11 4.60 -15.91
CA ILE A 152 -2.93 4.03 -14.57
C ILE A 152 -3.43 2.58 -14.47
N LEU A 153 -4.61 2.30 -15.03
CA LEU A 153 -5.26 0.99 -14.94
C LEU A 153 -5.00 0.12 -16.17
N GLY A 154 -4.78 0.74 -17.33
CA GLY A 154 -4.59 0.03 -18.60
C GLY A 154 -5.90 -0.47 -19.20
N ARG A 155 -5.84 -1.22 -20.30
CA ARG A 155 -7.04 -1.77 -20.94
C ARG A 155 -7.69 -2.84 -20.05
N PRO A 156 -9.02 -3.01 -20.09
CA PRO A 156 -9.65 -4.17 -19.46
C PRO A 156 -9.20 -5.45 -20.17
N ILE A 157 -8.91 -6.49 -19.40
CA ILE A 157 -8.47 -7.81 -19.89
C ILE A 157 -9.42 -8.94 -19.46
N SER A 158 -10.48 -8.60 -18.73
CA SER A 158 -11.58 -9.53 -18.42
C SER A 158 -12.92 -8.81 -18.47
N GLU A 159 -13.99 -9.60 -18.62
CA GLU A 159 -15.34 -9.18 -18.19
C GLU A 159 -15.39 -8.96 -16.67
N VAL A 160 -16.51 -8.41 -16.17
CA VAL A 160 -16.77 -8.39 -14.72
C VAL A 160 -16.98 -9.81 -14.21
N LEU A 161 -16.18 -10.20 -13.23
CA LEU A 161 -16.27 -11.49 -12.56
C LEU A 161 -16.90 -11.32 -11.18
N THR A 162 -17.64 -12.31 -10.72
CA THR A 162 -18.10 -12.37 -9.31
C THR A 162 -17.29 -13.42 -8.57
N VAL A 163 -16.53 -13.02 -7.56
CA VAL A 163 -15.71 -13.90 -6.74
C VAL A 163 -16.06 -13.70 -5.27
N ASN A 164 -16.52 -14.76 -4.61
CA ASN A 164 -16.99 -14.71 -3.22
C ASN A 164 -18.03 -13.61 -2.95
N GLY A 165 -18.95 -13.38 -3.90
CA GLY A 165 -19.98 -12.35 -3.80
C GLY A 165 -19.51 -10.92 -4.07
N ARG A 166 -18.25 -10.71 -4.45
CA ARG A 166 -17.73 -9.40 -4.88
C ARG A 166 -17.53 -9.34 -6.38
N GLN A 167 -17.92 -8.22 -6.98
CA GLN A 167 -17.59 -7.94 -8.37
C GLN A 167 -16.13 -7.51 -8.47
N ILE A 168 -15.42 -8.02 -9.46
CA ILE A 168 -14.05 -7.64 -9.79
C ILE A 168 -13.89 -7.53 -11.31
N GLN A 169 -12.98 -6.68 -11.77
CA GLN A 169 -12.55 -6.67 -13.17
C GLN A 169 -11.03 -6.51 -13.25
N TRP A 170 -10.42 -7.30 -14.14
CA TRP A 170 -8.99 -7.23 -14.40
C TRP A 170 -8.71 -6.25 -15.53
N PHE A 171 -7.67 -5.45 -15.33
CA PHE A 171 -7.07 -4.56 -16.31
C PHE A 171 -5.59 -4.91 -16.46
N GLU A 172 -4.92 -4.38 -17.47
CA GLU A 172 -3.50 -4.68 -17.73
C GLU A 172 -2.61 -4.38 -16.50
N ARG A 173 -2.88 -3.29 -15.78
CA ARG A 173 -2.03 -2.79 -14.68
C ARG A 173 -2.64 -3.01 -13.29
N ALA A 174 -3.92 -3.37 -13.21
CA ALA A 174 -4.64 -3.42 -11.95
C ALA A 174 -5.77 -4.47 -11.93
N ARG A 175 -6.28 -4.75 -10.72
CA ARG A 175 -7.56 -5.42 -10.49
C ARG A 175 -8.44 -4.46 -9.71
N VAL A 176 -9.60 -4.10 -10.26
CA VAL A 176 -10.57 -3.24 -9.58
C VAL A 176 -11.62 -4.12 -8.90
N GLU A 177 -11.95 -3.82 -7.66
CA GLU A 177 -12.80 -4.64 -6.79
C GLU A 177 -13.92 -3.78 -6.18
N HIS A 178 -15.14 -4.32 -6.20
CA HIS A 178 -16.30 -3.74 -5.52
C HIS A 178 -16.47 -4.33 -4.11
N TRP A 179 -16.64 -3.42 -3.15
CA TRP A 179 -16.78 -3.68 -1.73
C TRP A 179 -18.13 -3.14 -1.25
N PRO A 180 -19.23 -3.90 -1.43
CA PRO A 180 -20.58 -3.43 -1.11
C PRO A 180 -20.77 -3.08 0.37
N GLU A 181 -19.93 -3.62 1.27
CA GLU A 181 -19.91 -3.23 2.68
C GLU A 181 -19.51 -1.75 2.92
N TYR A 182 -18.92 -1.08 1.93
CA TYR A 182 -18.56 0.34 1.98
C TYR A 182 -19.41 1.19 1.03
N ALA A 183 -20.60 0.72 0.65
CA ALA A 183 -21.48 1.40 -0.31
C ALA A 183 -21.71 2.88 0.04
N GLY A 184 -21.59 3.75 -0.96
CA GLY A 184 -21.70 5.20 -0.83
C GLY A 184 -20.48 5.90 -0.23
N GLY A 185 -19.42 5.15 0.08
CA GLY A 185 -18.16 5.67 0.61
C GLY A 185 -17.00 5.63 -0.39
N THR A 186 -15.90 6.29 -0.05
CA THR A 186 -14.67 6.33 -0.87
C THR A 186 -13.94 4.99 -0.99
N TYR A 187 -14.33 3.98 -0.20
CA TYR A 187 -13.75 2.64 -0.21
C TYR A 187 -14.64 1.59 -0.89
N GLU A 188 -15.76 2.00 -1.49
CA GLU A 188 -16.65 1.09 -2.22
C GLU A 188 -15.95 0.43 -3.41
N ILE A 189 -15.14 1.19 -4.15
CA ILE A 189 -14.33 0.68 -5.26
C ILE A 189 -12.85 0.85 -4.90
N GLN A 190 -12.09 -0.24 -4.98
CA GLN A 190 -10.68 -0.25 -4.60
C GLN A 190 -9.85 -1.06 -5.59
N LEU A 191 -8.55 -0.75 -5.68
CA LEU A 191 -7.59 -1.63 -6.32
C LEU A 191 -7.17 -2.77 -5.39
N GLY A 192 -7.05 -3.97 -5.98
CA GLY A 192 -6.44 -5.13 -5.37
C GLY A 192 -4.96 -4.90 -5.04
N ARG A 193 -4.43 -5.65 -4.06
CA ARG A 193 -3.05 -5.50 -3.56
C ARG A 193 -2.05 -6.24 -4.45
N LEU A 194 -2.05 -5.93 -5.75
CA LEU A 194 -1.33 -6.70 -6.76
C LEU A 194 0.18 -6.71 -6.54
N GLY A 195 0.77 -5.62 -6.04
CA GLY A 195 2.20 -5.58 -5.73
C GLY A 195 2.56 -6.52 -4.58
N ALA A 196 1.75 -6.57 -3.52
CA ALA A 196 1.94 -7.52 -2.42
C ALA A 196 1.70 -8.98 -2.87
N GLU A 197 0.66 -9.24 -3.66
CA GLU A 197 0.38 -10.57 -4.22
C GLU A 197 1.54 -11.06 -5.09
N TYR A 198 1.98 -10.23 -6.04
CA TYR A 198 3.05 -10.56 -6.96
C TYR A 198 4.39 -10.79 -6.26
N THR A 199 4.67 -10.07 -5.18
CA THR A 199 5.92 -10.20 -4.42
C THR A 199 5.86 -11.23 -3.29
N THR A 200 4.76 -11.99 -3.14
CA THR A 200 4.62 -13.01 -2.08
C THR A 200 5.84 -13.95 -2.04
N GLY A 201 6.48 -14.04 -0.87
CA GLY A 201 7.68 -14.87 -0.66
C GLY A 201 9.01 -14.18 -1.00
N ARG A 202 9.00 -12.95 -1.53
CA ARG A 202 10.18 -12.09 -1.61
C ARG A 202 10.41 -11.39 -0.28
N GLN A 203 11.68 -11.15 0.03
CA GLN A 203 12.09 -10.28 1.12
C GLN A 203 12.87 -9.11 0.52
N PHE A 204 12.49 -7.90 0.90
CA PHE A 204 13.17 -6.68 0.51
C PHE A 204 13.88 -6.12 1.73
N ALA A 205 15.09 -5.60 1.51
CA ALA A 205 15.80 -4.90 2.58
C ALA A 205 15.02 -3.63 2.95
N THR A 206 14.85 -3.42 4.25
CA THR A 206 14.25 -2.20 4.80
C THR A 206 15.30 -1.11 4.94
N GLN A 207 14.84 0.13 4.95
CA GLN A 207 15.70 1.29 5.17
C GLN A 207 15.81 1.60 6.67
N GLN A 208 16.95 2.14 7.08
CA GLN A 208 17.08 2.72 8.42
C GLN A 208 16.13 3.93 8.54
N PHE A 209 15.54 4.11 9.72
CA PHE A 209 14.66 5.25 9.97
C PHE A 209 15.38 6.58 9.67
N PHE A 210 14.68 7.47 8.97
CA PHE A 210 15.07 8.87 8.82
C PHE A 210 13.82 9.75 8.84
N VAL A 211 14.00 11.03 9.14
CA VAL A 211 12.91 12.01 9.14
C VAL A 211 12.54 12.35 7.70
N SER A 212 11.27 12.15 7.34
CA SER A 212 10.74 12.51 6.02
C SER A 212 10.97 13.98 5.69
N ARG A 213 11.26 14.25 4.41
CA ARG A 213 11.43 15.56 3.79
C ARG A 213 10.63 15.64 2.49
N ALA A 214 10.58 16.82 1.88
CA ALA A 214 9.72 17.08 0.72
C ALA A 214 9.98 16.12 -0.46
N ASP A 215 11.23 15.71 -0.68
CA ASP A 215 11.67 14.88 -1.81
C ASP A 215 11.97 13.42 -1.43
N LEU A 216 11.80 13.05 -0.16
CA LEU A 216 12.07 11.71 0.34
C LEU A 216 11.25 11.41 1.60
N ARG A 217 10.35 10.44 1.52
CA ARG A 217 9.46 10.03 2.62
C ARG A 217 9.86 8.66 3.15
N PHE A 218 9.85 8.51 4.48
CA PHE A 218 9.98 7.23 5.16
C PHE A 218 8.60 6.75 5.66
N PHE A 219 8.28 5.49 5.42
CA PHE A 219 7.04 4.84 5.85
C PHE A 219 7.36 3.87 6.98
N VAL A 220 7.06 4.28 8.21
CA VAL A 220 7.41 3.51 9.42
C VAL A 220 6.70 2.16 9.49
N GLU A 221 5.51 2.06 8.91
CA GLU A 221 4.66 0.87 8.89
C GLU A 221 5.25 -0.26 8.05
N THR A 222 6.01 0.09 7.01
CA THR A 222 6.63 -0.89 6.09
C THR A 222 8.15 -0.91 6.19
N GLY A 223 8.76 0.11 6.82
CA GLY A 223 10.21 0.25 6.91
C GLY A 223 10.85 0.65 5.58
N HIS A 224 10.07 1.22 4.65
CA HIS A 224 10.53 1.57 3.30
C HIS A 224 10.51 3.07 3.03
N SER A 225 11.33 3.48 2.06
CA SER A 225 11.37 4.87 1.61
C SER A 225 10.73 5.07 0.23
N LEU A 226 10.38 6.32 -0.08
CA LEU A 226 9.89 6.74 -1.39
C LEU A 226 10.45 8.12 -1.72
N GLY A 227 11.13 8.25 -2.85
CA GLY A 227 11.73 9.51 -3.28
C GLY A 227 11.68 9.73 -4.79
N GLY A 228 12.28 10.83 -5.23
CA GLY A 228 12.55 11.09 -6.64
C GLY A 228 11.32 11.08 -7.56
N ALA A 229 11.49 10.50 -8.75
CA ALA A 229 10.44 10.42 -9.77
C ALA A 229 9.24 9.58 -9.29
N PHE A 230 9.46 8.52 -8.53
CA PHE A 230 8.38 7.69 -8.00
C PHE A 230 7.56 8.40 -6.93
N LEU A 231 8.17 9.17 -6.03
CA LEU A 231 7.42 10.00 -5.09
C LEU A 231 6.52 11.00 -5.82
N THR A 232 7.09 11.70 -6.80
CA THR A 232 6.36 12.70 -7.60
C THR A 232 5.17 12.07 -8.33
N PHE A 233 5.39 10.93 -8.99
CA PHE A 233 4.33 10.21 -9.68
C PHE A 233 3.26 9.69 -8.71
N TRP A 234 3.66 9.12 -7.58
CA TRP A 234 2.76 8.61 -6.55
C TRP A 234 1.84 9.73 -6.03
N GLU A 235 2.40 10.90 -5.69
CA GLU A 235 1.62 12.05 -5.18
C GLU A 235 0.62 12.58 -6.23
N GLN A 236 1.02 12.67 -7.49
CA GLN A 236 0.19 13.19 -8.57
C GLN A 236 -0.97 12.26 -8.95
N HIS A 237 -0.83 10.95 -8.76
CA HIS A 237 -1.80 9.95 -9.22
C HIS A 237 -2.55 9.27 -8.07
N GLY A 238 -2.85 10.02 -6.99
CA GLY A 238 -3.73 9.57 -5.91
C GLY A 238 -3.05 8.85 -4.74
N GLY A 239 -1.73 8.71 -4.79
CA GLY A 239 -0.87 8.25 -3.71
C GLY A 239 -1.36 7.00 -3.00
N MET A 240 -1.59 7.11 -1.70
CA MET A 240 -1.92 5.99 -0.83
C MET A 240 -3.19 5.25 -1.26
N ALA A 241 -4.18 5.98 -1.79
CA ALA A 241 -5.45 5.38 -2.22
C ALA A 241 -5.27 4.48 -3.46
N MET A 242 -4.36 4.87 -4.37
CA MET A 242 -4.12 4.14 -5.62
C MET A 242 -3.04 3.08 -5.48
N PHE A 243 -1.88 3.43 -4.92
CA PHE A 243 -0.71 2.56 -4.92
C PHE A 243 -0.50 1.86 -3.56
N GLY A 244 -1.02 2.43 -2.47
CA GLY A 244 -0.68 2.00 -1.11
C GLY A 244 0.73 2.41 -0.70
N MET A 245 1.24 1.80 0.37
CA MET A 245 2.58 2.06 0.89
C MET A 245 3.66 1.38 0.03
N PRO A 246 4.90 1.90 0.00
CA PRO A 246 6.03 1.17 -0.56
C PRO A 246 6.30 -0.09 0.27
N ILE A 247 6.61 -1.20 -0.43
CA ILE A 247 6.94 -2.51 0.16
C ILE A 247 8.33 -3.00 -0.28
N SER A 248 9.06 -2.16 -0.99
CA SER A 248 10.46 -2.33 -1.36
C SER A 248 11.13 -0.96 -1.45
N GLU A 249 12.46 -0.92 -1.46
CA GLU A 249 13.19 0.23 -2.03
C GLU A 249 13.15 0.19 -3.56
N GLU A 250 13.69 1.22 -4.22
CA GLU A 250 13.90 1.15 -5.66
C GLU A 250 15.08 0.22 -6.03
N PHE A 251 14.95 -0.55 -7.10
CA PHE A 251 16.02 -1.44 -7.60
C PHE A 251 15.83 -1.76 -9.08
N ASP A 252 16.86 -2.34 -9.71
CA ASP A 252 16.79 -2.68 -11.13
C ASP A 252 16.25 -4.11 -11.33
N GLU A 253 15.28 -4.27 -12.23
CA GLU A 253 14.66 -5.56 -12.56
C GLU A 253 14.57 -5.72 -14.09
N VAL A 254 14.89 -6.92 -14.58
CA VAL A 254 14.74 -7.24 -16.02
C VAL A 254 13.31 -7.70 -16.26
N LEU A 255 12.51 -6.90 -16.96
CA LEU A 255 11.10 -7.18 -17.20
C LEU A 255 10.90 -8.15 -18.39
N PRO A 256 9.67 -8.65 -18.64
CA PRO A 256 9.41 -9.65 -19.69
C PRO A 256 9.79 -9.23 -21.12
N ASP A 257 9.95 -7.93 -21.37
CA ASP A 257 10.46 -7.40 -22.65
C ASP A 257 12.00 -7.53 -22.79
N GLY A 258 12.67 -8.07 -21.78
CA GLY A 258 14.11 -8.30 -21.75
C GLY A 258 14.94 -7.07 -21.37
N LYS A 259 14.31 -5.95 -21.02
CA LYS A 259 15.01 -4.72 -20.63
C LYS A 259 15.06 -4.56 -19.12
N ALA A 260 16.14 -3.92 -18.65
CA ALA A 260 16.28 -3.56 -17.25
C ALA A 260 15.62 -2.19 -17.00
N TYR A 261 14.77 -2.14 -15.99
CA TYR A 261 14.14 -0.90 -15.53
C TYR A 261 14.40 -0.71 -14.05
N ARG A 262 14.51 0.55 -13.62
CA ARG A 262 14.39 0.88 -12.21
C ARG A 262 12.93 0.70 -11.82
N VAL A 263 12.68 -0.06 -10.76
CA VAL A 263 11.33 -0.35 -10.27
C VAL A 263 11.23 -0.14 -8.78
N GLN A 264 10.02 0.10 -8.29
CA GLN A 264 9.68 0.00 -6.88
C GLN A 264 8.30 -0.64 -6.71
N TYR A 265 8.19 -1.56 -5.76
CA TYR A 265 6.94 -2.22 -5.44
C TYR A 265 6.20 -1.47 -4.33
N PHE A 266 4.90 -1.33 -4.51
CA PHE A 266 3.94 -0.81 -3.55
C PHE A 266 2.92 -1.90 -3.23
N GLU A 267 2.06 -1.68 -2.24
CA GLU A 267 1.04 -2.68 -1.88
C GLU A 267 0.16 -3.07 -3.08
N ARG A 268 -0.21 -2.10 -3.93
CA ARG A 268 -1.18 -2.29 -5.03
C ARG A 268 -0.57 -2.29 -6.43
N ALA A 269 0.69 -1.87 -6.58
CA ALA A 269 1.29 -1.64 -7.88
C ALA A 269 2.81 -1.88 -7.89
N ARG A 270 3.39 -1.91 -9.08
CA ARG A 270 4.82 -1.68 -9.32
C ARG A 270 4.93 -0.41 -10.15
N LEU A 271 5.79 0.51 -9.75
CA LEU A 271 6.16 1.64 -10.60
C LEU A 271 7.47 1.31 -11.32
N GLU A 272 7.56 1.74 -12.57
CA GLU A 272 8.65 1.45 -13.50
C GLU A 272 9.14 2.77 -14.10
N LEU A 273 10.46 3.01 -14.06
CA LEU A 273 11.08 4.18 -14.67
C LEU A 273 11.59 3.81 -16.07
N HIS A 274 11.09 4.50 -17.08
CA HIS A 274 11.34 4.30 -18.50
C HIS A 274 12.26 5.41 -19.05
N PRO A 275 13.59 5.21 -19.04
CA PRO A 275 14.55 6.24 -19.44
C PRO A 275 14.45 6.63 -20.92
N GLU A 276 13.90 5.76 -21.77
CA GLU A 276 13.68 6.02 -23.20
C GLU A 276 12.67 7.15 -23.48
N VAL A 277 11.83 7.48 -22.49
CA VAL A 277 10.84 8.57 -22.56
C VAL A 277 11.01 9.56 -21.39
N ALA A 278 12.25 9.73 -20.93
CA ALA A 278 12.59 10.66 -19.86
C ALA A 278 12.11 12.10 -20.14
N GLY A 279 11.60 12.78 -19.11
CA GLY A 279 11.05 14.13 -19.21
C GLY A 279 9.63 14.20 -19.79
N THR A 280 9.00 13.06 -20.09
CA THR A 280 7.59 12.99 -20.51
C THR A 280 6.69 12.55 -19.35
N PRO A 281 5.36 12.75 -19.45
CA PRO A 281 4.41 12.18 -18.49
C PRO A 281 4.40 10.64 -18.42
N TYR A 282 5.12 9.96 -19.31
CA TYR A 282 5.22 8.50 -19.40
C TYR A 282 6.57 7.96 -18.91
N GLU A 283 7.43 8.83 -18.37
CA GLU A 283 8.71 8.42 -17.77
C GLU A 283 8.50 7.45 -16.60
N VAL A 284 7.49 7.66 -15.77
CA VAL A 284 7.06 6.68 -14.76
C VAL A 284 5.78 6.03 -15.24
N GLN A 285 5.76 4.70 -15.25
CA GLN A 285 4.59 3.91 -15.64
C GLN A 285 4.21 2.93 -14.54
N VAL A 286 2.92 2.57 -14.50
CA VAL A 286 2.45 1.48 -13.67
C VAL A 286 2.69 0.16 -14.43
N GLY A 287 3.34 -0.78 -13.77
CA GLY A 287 3.67 -2.09 -14.32
C GLY A 287 2.45 -2.95 -14.59
N LEU A 288 2.61 -3.91 -15.51
CA LEU A 288 1.56 -4.80 -16.01
C LEU A 288 1.19 -5.94 -15.04
N LEU A 289 1.05 -5.64 -13.74
CA LEU A 289 0.80 -6.65 -12.71
C LEU A 289 -0.57 -7.31 -12.85
N GLY A 290 -1.56 -6.62 -13.44
CA GLY A 290 -2.87 -7.20 -13.71
C GLY A 290 -2.79 -8.31 -14.77
N THR A 291 -2.08 -8.05 -15.87
CA THR A 291 -1.74 -9.07 -16.88
C THR A 291 -0.95 -10.21 -16.24
N ALA A 292 0.15 -9.90 -15.55
CA ALA A 292 1.04 -10.90 -14.99
C ALA A 292 0.34 -11.85 -14.00
N LEU A 293 -0.51 -11.33 -13.11
CA LEU A 293 -1.24 -12.14 -12.13
C LEU A 293 -2.42 -12.88 -12.76
N SER A 294 -3.16 -12.26 -13.68
CA SER A 294 -4.30 -12.92 -14.34
C SER A 294 -3.88 -14.10 -15.23
N GLN A 295 -2.69 -14.01 -15.84
CA GLN A 295 -2.11 -15.05 -16.69
C GLN A 295 -1.18 -16.01 -15.92
N ASN A 296 -0.94 -15.76 -14.63
CA ASN A 296 -0.01 -16.52 -13.81
C ASN A 296 1.40 -16.59 -14.43
N GLU A 297 1.90 -15.44 -14.90
CA GLU A 297 3.23 -15.30 -15.47
C GLU A 297 4.32 -15.62 -14.44
N SER A 298 5.45 -16.14 -14.94
CA SER A 298 6.64 -16.34 -14.12
C SER A 298 7.23 -15.00 -13.72
N ARG A 299 7.75 -14.92 -12.50
CA ARG A 299 8.37 -13.68 -12.00
C ARG A 299 9.69 -13.39 -12.70
N PRO A 300 9.99 -12.12 -13.01
CA PRO A 300 11.26 -11.72 -13.58
C PRO A 300 12.42 -12.01 -12.64
N THR A 301 13.60 -12.17 -13.22
CA THR A 301 14.85 -12.29 -12.47
C THR A 301 15.16 -10.96 -11.81
N THR A 302 15.17 -10.95 -10.48
CA THR A 302 15.55 -9.78 -9.68
C THR A 302 17.06 -9.68 -9.57
N ILE A 303 17.63 -8.52 -9.89
CA ILE A 303 18.96 -8.15 -9.44
C ILE A 303 18.75 -7.50 -8.06
N GLN A 304 18.99 -8.27 -6.99
CA GLN A 304 18.75 -7.81 -5.62
C GLN A 304 19.51 -6.51 -5.36
N PRO A 305 18.87 -5.43 -4.89
CA PRO A 305 19.58 -4.22 -4.54
C PRO A 305 20.49 -4.46 -3.34
N VAL A 306 21.67 -3.85 -3.37
CA VAL A 306 22.34 -3.43 -2.14
C VAL A 306 21.60 -2.17 -1.67
N PRO A 307 21.13 -2.09 -0.41
CA PRO A 307 20.46 -0.89 0.08
C PRO A 307 21.33 0.35 -0.17
N THR A 308 20.80 1.34 -0.88
CA THR A 308 21.48 2.62 -1.01
C THR A 308 21.46 3.27 0.36
N ALA A 309 22.61 3.30 1.04
CA ALA A 309 22.72 4.03 2.29
C ALA A 309 22.36 5.50 2.04
N VAL A 310 21.25 5.96 2.59
CA VAL A 310 20.89 7.38 2.60
C VAL A 310 21.97 8.09 3.42
N PRO A 311 22.71 9.07 2.86
CA PRO A 311 23.65 9.85 3.64
C PRO A 311 22.91 10.53 4.79
N LEU A 312 23.35 10.28 6.02
CA LEU A 312 22.92 11.09 7.15
C LEU A 312 23.47 12.53 6.95
N PRO A 313 22.67 13.57 7.20
CA PRO A 313 23.15 14.95 7.12
C PRO A 313 24.28 15.24 8.11
#